data_AF-A0A960H6H0-F1
#
_entry.id   AF-A0A960H6H0-F1
#
_cell.length_a   1.000
_cell.length_b   1.000
_cell.length_c   1.000
_cell.angle_alpha   90.00
_cell.angle_beta   90.00
_cell.angle_gamma   90.00
#
_symmetry.space_group_name_H-M   'P 1'
#
loop_
_entity.id
_entity.type
_entity.pdbx_description
1 polymer ?
#
loop_
_entity_poly.entity_id
_entity_poly.type
_entity_poly.pdbx_seq_one_letter_code
_entity_poly.pdbx_strand_id
1 'polypeptide(L)'
;MRISYTPEQEELRRELRSYFGKLMTPERQEALSSTSGGEIGTGNVYRDTVSQMGKDGWLTLNWPEEYGGQNRDPMDSLIFTDEAAIAGAPVPFLTINSVAPTIMAFGTEEQKKFYLPKIASGDLHFSIGYSEPGAG
;
A
#
# COMPACT_ATOMS: atom_id res chain seq x y z
N MET A 1 25.66 -17.68 5.63
CA MET A 1 24.34 -17.40 6.23
C MET A 1 24.37 -16.00 6.79
N ARG A 2 23.44 -15.12 6.39
CA ARG A 2 23.33 -13.73 6.84
C ARG A 2 21.96 -13.56 7.50
N ILE A 3 21.92 -13.15 8.76
CA ILE A 3 20.67 -12.95 9.54
C ILE A 3 20.59 -11.48 9.98
N SER A 4 20.72 -10.60 8.99
CA SER A 4 20.66 -9.15 9.14
C SER A 4 20.41 -8.53 7.77
N TYR A 5 19.84 -7.32 7.76
CA TYR A 5 19.63 -6.56 6.54
C TYR A 5 20.95 -6.28 5.80
N THR A 6 20.85 -6.15 4.47
CA THR A 6 21.93 -5.59 3.64
C THR A 6 22.07 -4.08 3.85
N PRO A 7 23.21 -3.46 3.49
CA PRO A 7 23.34 -2.01 3.55
C PRO A 7 22.25 -1.28 2.74
N GLU A 8 21.85 -1.85 1.61
CA GLU A 8 20.79 -1.33 0.74
C GLU A 8 19.41 -1.43 1.40
N GLN A 9 19.14 -2.55 2.08
CA GLN A 9 17.92 -2.74 2.87
C GLN A 9 17.87 -1.80 4.09
N GLU A 10 19.00 -1.56 4.75
CA GLU A 10 19.10 -0.55 5.81
C GLU A 10 18.89 0.87 5.29
N GLU A 11 19.33 1.17 4.06
CA GLU A 11 19.04 2.45 3.41
C GLU A 11 17.56 2.60 3.07
N LEU A 12 16.95 1.57 2.47
CA LEU A 12 15.51 1.54 2.20
C LEU A 12 14.70 1.75 3.49
N ARG A 13 15.10 1.11 4.59
CA ARG A 13 14.46 1.30 5.90
C ARG A 13 14.54 2.76 6.37
N ARG A 14 15.69 3.42 6.22
CA ARG A 14 15.87 4.84 6.57
C ARG A 14 15.04 5.76 5.67
N GLU A 15 15.02 5.47 4.37
CA GLU A 15 14.24 6.20 3.38
C GLU A 15 12.75 6.15 3.74
N LEU A 16 12.22 4.95 3.96
CA LEU A 16 10.82 4.74 4.32
C LEU A 16 10.46 5.35 5.68
N ARG A 17 11.35 5.24 6.69
CA ARG A 17 11.18 5.93 7.98
C ARG A 17 11.03 7.43 7.79
N SER A 18 11.88 8.04 6.96
CA SER A 18 11.82 9.47 6.66
C SER A 18 10.57 9.82 5.87
N TYR A 19 10.22 9.01 4.88
CA TYR A 19 9.03 9.19 4.04
C TYR A 19 7.76 9.16 4.89
N PHE A 20 7.54 8.09 5.64
CA PHE A 20 6.36 7.95 6.48
C PHE A 20 6.31 8.98 7.62
N GLY A 21 7.45 9.39 8.17
CA GLY A 21 7.50 10.47 9.15
C GLY A 21 7.03 11.82 8.61
N LYS A 22 7.21 12.07 7.30
CA LYS A 22 6.69 13.27 6.61
C LYS A 22 5.24 13.09 6.17
N LEU A 23 4.86 11.88 5.76
CA LEU A 23 3.52 11.55 5.30
C LEU A 23 2.51 11.56 6.45
N MET A 24 2.83 10.87 7.54
CA MET A 24 1.96 10.61 8.69
C MET A 24 2.16 11.65 9.78
N THR A 25 1.84 12.92 9.50
CA THR A 25 1.88 13.99 10.50
C THR A 25 0.87 13.76 11.63
N PRO A 26 1.04 14.37 12.81
CA PRO A 26 0.08 14.26 13.90
C PRO A 26 -1.35 14.61 13.48
N GLU A 27 -1.54 15.64 12.65
CA GLU A 27 -2.87 16.03 12.16
C GLU A 27 -3.49 14.95 11.26
N ARG A 28 -2.68 14.32 10.40
CA ARG A 28 -3.15 13.26 9.53
C ARG A 28 -3.50 12.00 10.32
N GLN A 29 -2.68 11.64 11.31
CA GLN A 29 -2.95 10.52 12.20
C GLN A 29 -4.24 10.73 13.00
N GLU A 30 -4.45 11.94 13.54
CA GLU A 30 -5.68 12.29 14.23
C GLU A 30 -6.90 12.17 13.30
N ALA A 31 -6.82 12.74 12.10
CA ALA A 31 -7.90 12.68 11.12
C ALA A 31 -8.23 11.24 10.69
N LEU A 32 -7.22 10.37 10.52
CA LEU A 32 -7.40 8.95 10.20
C LEU A 32 -8.01 8.13 11.34
N SER A 33 -7.66 8.46 12.59
CA SER A 33 -8.17 7.76 13.78
C SER A 33 -9.54 8.26 14.26
N SER A 34 -10.02 9.39 13.72
CA SER A 34 -11.27 10.01 14.15
C SER A 34 -12.49 9.19 13.74
N THR A 35 -13.27 8.76 14.72
CA THR A 35 -14.51 8.00 14.51
C THR A 35 -15.67 8.83 13.97
N SER A 36 -15.52 10.16 13.95
CA SER A 36 -16.56 11.07 13.44
C SER A 36 -16.80 10.94 11.92
N GLY A 37 -15.84 10.36 11.18
CA GLY A 37 -15.97 10.04 9.75
C GLY A 37 -16.14 8.55 9.44
N GLY A 38 -16.33 7.70 10.46
CA GLY A 38 -16.39 6.24 10.31
C GLY A 38 -15.02 5.56 10.46
N GLU A 39 -14.90 4.32 9.97
CA GLU A 39 -13.72 3.47 10.17
C GLU A 39 -12.46 3.90 9.39
N ILE A 40 -12.60 4.84 8.45
CA ILE A 40 -11.51 5.31 7.57
C ILE A 40 -11.12 6.77 7.85
N GLY A 41 -11.51 7.30 9.02
CA GLY A 41 -11.22 8.68 9.42
C GLY A 41 -12.17 9.70 8.80
N THR A 42 -11.82 10.98 8.90
CA THR A 42 -12.66 12.10 8.46
C THR A 42 -12.33 12.63 7.07
N GLY A 43 -13.36 13.09 6.36
CA GLY A 43 -13.20 13.70 5.03
C GLY A 43 -12.56 12.73 4.02
N ASN A 44 -11.61 13.23 3.23
CA ASN A 44 -10.89 12.46 2.21
C ASN A 44 -9.51 11.97 2.67
N VAL A 45 -9.16 12.13 3.95
CA VAL A 45 -7.78 11.92 4.44
C VAL A 45 -7.21 10.55 4.08
N TYR A 46 -8.01 9.49 4.13
CA TYR A 46 -7.61 8.15 3.71
C TYR A 46 -7.26 8.11 2.22
N ARG A 47 -8.14 8.61 1.36
CA ARG A 47 -7.94 8.61 -0.10
C ARG A 47 -6.74 9.46 -0.49
N ASP A 48 -6.59 10.64 0.12
CA ASP A 48 -5.47 11.55 -0.15
C ASP A 48 -4.14 10.91 0.27
N THR A 49 -4.12 10.20 1.41
CA THR A 49 -2.93 9.49 1.90
C THR A 49 -2.54 8.35 0.97
N VAL A 50 -3.51 7.54 0.54
CA VAL A 50 -3.26 6.41 -0.39
C VAL A 50 -2.85 6.92 -1.77
N SER A 51 -3.51 7.94 -2.31
CA SER A 51 -3.16 8.56 -3.59
C SER A 51 -1.75 9.16 -3.56
N GLN A 52 -1.34 9.76 -2.44
CA GLN A 52 0.04 10.25 -2.27
C GLN A 52 1.05 9.09 -2.33
N MET A 53 0.83 7.99 -1.60
CA MET A 53 1.69 6.81 -1.67
C MET A 53 1.76 6.20 -3.08
N GLY A 54 0.66 6.23 -3.82
CA GLY A 54 0.60 5.77 -5.21
C GLY A 54 1.42 6.65 -6.15
N LYS A 55 1.28 7.98 -6.06
CA LYS A 55 2.07 8.95 -6.83
C LYS A 55 3.56 8.86 -6.53
N ASP A 56 3.91 8.57 -5.29
CA ASP A 56 5.30 8.38 -4.86
C ASP A 56 5.86 6.99 -5.22
N GLY A 57 5.04 6.11 -5.81
CA GLY A 57 5.46 4.81 -6.34
C GLY A 57 5.59 3.69 -5.29
N TRP A 58 5.11 3.91 -4.07
CA TRP A 58 5.24 2.93 -2.98
C TRP A 58 4.23 1.80 -3.04
N LEU A 59 3.08 2.01 -3.66
CA LEU A 59 2.02 0.98 -3.76
C LEU A 59 2.37 -0.18 -4.70
N THR A 60 3.36 -0.03 -5.57
CA THR A 60 3.74 -1.01 -6.60
C THR A 60 5.17 -1.54 -6.43
N LEU A 61 5.73 -1.45 -5.22
CA LEU A 61 7.12 -1.78 -4.90
C LEU A 61 7.56 -3.16 -5.45
N ASN A 62 6.73 -4.20 -5.24
CA ASN A 62 7.00 -5.58 -5.66
C ASN A 62 6.31 -5.99 -6.96
N TRP A 63 5.60 -5.09 -7.63
CA TRP A 63 4.94 -5.43 -8.88
C TRP A 63 5.98 -5.60 -10.00
N PRO A 64 5.73 -6.49 -10.99
CA PRO A 64 6.54 -6.55 -12.20
C PRO A 64 6.59 -5.20 -12.93
N GLU A 65 7.71 -4.91 -13.58
CA GLU A 65 7.90 -3.66 -14.35
C GLU A 65 6.85 -3.50 -15.47
N GLU A 66 6.42 -4.60 -16.11
CA GLU A 66 5.37 -4.58 -17.14
C GLU A 66 4.02 -4.03 -16.66
N TYR A 67 3.78 -4.05 -15.34
CA TYR A 67 2.60 -3.50 -14.69
C TYR A 67 2.87 -2.18 -13.95
N GLY A 68 4.01 -1.53 -14.21
CA GLY A 68 4.38 -0.25 -13.59
C GLY A 68 4.92 -0.38 -12.16
N GLY A 69 5.45 -1.56 -11.81
CA GLY A 69 6.12 -1.80 -10.54
C GLY A 69 7.63 -1.58 -10.56
N GLN A 70 8.25 -1.76 -9.40
CA GLN A 70 9.70 -1.64 -9.23
C GLN A 70 10.43 -2.99 -9.18
N ASN A 71 9.69 -4.11 -9.25
CA ASN A 71 10.22 -5.48 -9.21
C ASN A 71 11.21 -5.72 -8.05
N ARG A 72 10.91 -5.13 -6.88
CA ARG A 72 11.76 -5.23 -5.68
C ARG A 72 11.64 -6.59 -5.02
N ASP A 73 12.68 -6.95 -4.27
CA ASP A 73 12.76 -8.21 -3.54
C ASP A 73 11.67 -8.33 -2.44
N PRO A 74 11.20 -9.55 -2.10
CA PRO A 74 10.25 -9.74 -1.00
C PRO A 74 10.70 -9.15 0.35
N MET A 75 12.00 -9.11 0.65
CA MET A 75 12.51 -8.46 1.86
C MET A 75 12.28 -6.95 1.86
N ASP A 76 12.36 -6.29 0.71
CA ASP A 76 12.05 -4.85 0.60
C ASP A 76 10.56 -4.59 0.88
N SER A 77 9.68 -5.53 0.48
CA SER A 77 8.25 -5.48 0.81
C SER A 77 7.98 -5.65 2.31
N LEU A 78 8.76 -6.50 2.98
CA LEU A 78 8.69 -6.66 4.43
C LEU A 78 9.12 -5.37 5.14
N ILE A 79 10.24 -4.77 4.72
CA ILE A 79 10.72 -3.49 5.26
C ILE A 79 9.67 -2.39 5.07
N PHE A 80 9.05 -2.31 3.90
CA PHE A 80 7.92 -1.40 3.64
C PHE A 80 6.75 -1.63 4.59
N THR A 81 6.38 -2.90 4.81
CA THR A 81 5.29 -3.27 5.73
C THR A 81 5.60 -2.84 7.16
N ASP A 82 6.82 -3.11 7.65
CA ASP A 82 7.25 -2.75 9.00
C ASP A 82 7.25 -1.23 9.20
N GLU A 83 7.82 -0.48 8.25
CA GLU A 83 7.90 0.98 8.35
C GLU A 83 6.52 1.66 8.24
N ALA A 84 5.63 1.12 7.39
CA ALA A 84 4.23 1.55 7.34
C ALA A 84 3.50 1.28 8.67
N ALA A 85 3.72 0.11 9.28
CA ALA A 85 3.13 -0.26 10.55
C ALA A 85 3.62 0.64 11.70
N ILE A 86 4.93 0.93 11.75
CA ILE A 86 5.51 1.86 12.74
C ILE A 86 4.86 3.24 12.66
N ALA A 87 4.58 3.73 11.45
CA ALA A 87 3.98 5.04 11.23
C ALA A 87 2.45 5.07 11.33
N GLY A 88 1.79 3.91 11.41
CA GLY A 88 0.34 3.79 11.34
C GLY A 88 -0.24 4.18 9.98
N ALA A 89 0.51 3.98 8.90
CA ALA A 89 0.08 4.35 7.55
C ALA A 89 -1.03 3.40 7.03
N PRO A 90 -2.11 3.93 6.42
CA PRO A 90 -3.26 3.12 6.00
C PRO A 90 -3.03 2.48 4.62
N VAL A 91 -1.97 1.67 4.50
CA VAL A 91 -1.62 0.99 3.25
C VAL A 91 -2.68 -0.06 2.90
N PRO A 92 -3.25 -0.05 1.68
CA PRO A 92 -4.28 -1.00 1.27
C PRO A 92 -3.68 -2.37 0.89
N PHE A 93 -3.02 -3.06 1.83
CA PHE A 93 -2.24 -4.28 1.58
C PHE A 93 -3.01 -5.36 0.79
N LEU A 94 -4.27 -5.63 1.12
CA LEU A 94 -5.07 -6.63 0.38
C LEU A 94 -5.29 -6.22 -1.08
N THR A 95 -5.42 -4.93 -1.37
CA THR A 95 -5.57 -4.46 -2.76
C THR A 95 -4.29 -4.70 -3.54
N ILE A 96 -3.14 -4.31 -2.99
CA ILE A 96 -1.86 -4.33 -3.72
C ILE A 96 -1.16 -5.71 -3.71
N ASN A 97 -1.42 -6.54 -2.69
CA ASN A 97 -0.76 -7.85 -2.51
C ASN A 97 -1.68 -9.04 -2.85
N SER A 98 -2.99 -8.83 -3.04
CA SER A 98 -3.92 -9.92 -3.37
C SER A 98 -4.75 -9.59 -4.61
N VAL A 99 -5.54 -8.50 -4.59
CA VAL A 99 -6.42 -8.15 -5.72
C VAL A 99 -5.62 -7.88 -7.00
N ALA A 100 -4.62 -7.00 -6.95
CA ALA A 100 -3.85 -6.67 -8.14
C ALA A 100 -3.05 -7.87 -8.70
N PRO A 101 -2.31 -8.66 -7.90
CA PRO A 101 -1.66 -9.88 -8.40
C PRO A 101 -2.65 -10.90 -8.98
N THR A 102 -3.86 -11.00 -8.42
CA THR A 102 -4.92 -11.86 -8.99
C THR A 102 -5.35 -11.36 -10.37
N ILE A 103 -5.52 -10.04 -10.54
CA ILE A 103 -5.83 -9.44 -11.85
C ILE A 103 -4.66 -9.63 -12.84
N MET A 104 -3.41 -9.52 -12.39
CA MET A 104 -2.25 -9.77 -13.25
C MET A 104 -2.21 -11.22 -13.75
N ALA A 105 -2.45 -12.18 -12.85
CA ALA A 105 -2.35 -13.61 -13.16
C ALA A 105 -3.56 -14.14 -13.94
N PHE A 106 -4.77 -13.68 -13.62
CA PHE A 106 -6.02 -14.28 -14.11
C PHE A 106 -6.97 -13.30 -14.80
N GLY A 107 -6.68 -12.00 -14.73
CA GLY A 107 -7.55 -10.98 -15.32
C GLY A 107 -7.45 -10.94 -16.85
N THR A 108 -8.52 -10.48 -17.49
CA THR A 108 -8.50 -10.17 -18.93
C THR A 108 -7.64 -8.93 -19.19
N GLU A 109 -7.25 -8.72 -20.45
CA GLU A 109 -6.47 -7.54 -20.84
C GLU A 109 -7.21 -6.22 -20.56
N GLU A 110 -8.53 -6.22 -20.70
CA GLU A 110 -9.37 -5.07 -20.36
C GLU A 110 -9.33 -4.78 -18.85
N GLN A 111 -9.40 -5.84 -18.02
CA GLN A 111 -9.30 -5.71 -16.56
C GLN A 111 -7.93 -5.19 -16.15
N LYS A 112 -6.84 -5.74 -16.70
CA LYS A 112 -5.48 -5.29 -16.40
C LYS A 112 -5.29 -3.81 -16.75
N LYS A 113 -5.69 -3.40 -17.95
CA LYS A 113 -5.58 -2.00 -18.44
C LYS A 113 -6.42 -1.02 -17.63
N PHE A 114 -7.58 -1.44 -17.13
CA PHE A 114 -8.45 -0.57 -16.36
C PHE A 114 -8.05 -0.47 -14.88
N TYR A 115 -7.83 -1.61 -14.22
CA TYR A 115 -7.66 -1.66 -12.77
C TYR A 115 -6.22 -1.38 -12.32
N LEU A 116 -5.22 -2.01 -12.93
CA LEU A 116 -3.85 -1.96 -12.40
C LEU A 116 -3.29 -0.52 -12.32
N PRO A 117 -3.44 0.34 -13.35
CA PRO A 117 -2.95 1.72 -13.25
C PRO A 117 -3.67 2.54 -12.18
N LYS A 118 -4.96 2.28 -11.93
CA LYS A 118 -5.76 3.01 -10.94
C LYS A 118 -5.52 2.54 -9.51
N ILE A 119 -5.18 1.27 -9.33
CA ILE A 119 -4.69 0.74 -8.06
C ILE A 119 -3.30 1.32 -7.78
N ALA A 120 -2.41 1.32 -8.77
CA ALA A 120 -1.05 1.86 -8.66
C ALA A 120 -1.04 3.33 -8.24
N SER A 121 -1.93 4.16 -8.83
CA SER A 121 -2.04 5.58 -8.47
C SER A 121 -2.75 5.84 -7.13
N GLY A 122 -3.36 4.81 -6.53
CA GLY A 122 -4.15 4.95 -5.31
C GLY A 122 -5.51 5.63 -5.52
N ASP A 123 -6.01 5.72 -6.76
CA ASP A 123 -7.28 6.38 -7.08
C ASP A 123 -8.49 5.42 -7.05
N LEU A 124 -8.23 4.11 -7.11
CA LEU A 124 -9.25 3.07 -7.05
C LEU A 124 -9.01 2.16 -5.86
N HIS A 125 -10.04 2.01 -5.04
CA HIS A 125 -10.00 1.24 -3.79
C HIS A 125 -10.90 0.01 -3.87
N PHE A 126 -10.45 -1.07 -3.26
CA PHE A 126 -11.22 -2.30 -3.09
C PHE A 126 -11.52 -2.58 -1.62
N SER A 127 -12.66 -3.20 -1.37
CA SER A 127 -12.99 -3.89 -0.13
C SER A 127 -13.10 -5.39 -0.42
N ILE A 128 -12.70 -6.21 0.53
CA ILE A 128 -12.71 -7.67 0.37
C ILE A 128 -13.99 -8.25 0.96
N GLY A 129 -14.90 -8.68 0.09
CA GLY A 129 -16.17 -9.28 0.48
C GLY A 129 -16.11 -10.80 0.57
N TYR A 130 -15.24 -11.36 1.41
CA TYR A 130 -15.18 -12.81 1.64
C TYR A 130 -16.14 -13.28 2.73
N SER A 131 -16.19 -12.56 3.85
CA SER A 131 -16.96 -12.96 5.04
C SER A 131 -18.42 -12.52 4.96
N GLU A 132 -19.30 -13.37 5.47
CA GLU A 132 -20.75 -13.16 5.60
C GLU A 132 -21.22 -13.58 7.00
N PRO A 133 -22.43 -13.21 7.47
CA PRO A 133 -22.91 -13.60 8.80
C PRO A 133 -22.87 -15.10 9.12
N GLY A 134 -22.90 -15.96 8.10
CA GLY A 134 -22.82 -17.42 8.22
C GLY A 134 -21.58 -18.07 7.58
N ALA A 135 -20.59 -17.30 7.11
CA ALA A 135 -19.40 -17.81 6.43
C ALA A 135 -18.15 -17.00 6.79
N GLY A 136 -17.12 -17.67 7.33
CA GLY A 136 -15.86 -17.06 7.77
C GLY A 136 -14.71 -18.05 7.87
#